data_AF-A0A818YH82-F1
#
_entry.id   AF-A0A818YH82-F1
#
_cell.length_a   1.000
_cell.length_b   1.000
_cell.length_c   1.000
_cell.angle_alpha   90.00
_cell.angle_beta   90.00
_cell.angle_gamma   90.00
#
_symmetry.space_group_name_H-M   'P 1'
#
loop_
_entity.id
_entity.type
_entity.pdbx_description
1 polymer ?
#
loop_
_entity_poly.entity_id
_entity_poly.type
_entity_poly.pdbx_seq_one_letter_code
_entity_poly.pdbx_strand_id
1 'polypeptide(L)'
;MTAGNAGLMVTCAIQITQSLQMLVRQANEIETNIIGVERINEYAELPPEAPWESQEKQPPPDWPTKGEILYVDYETTFENNLSC
;
A
#
# COMPACT_ATOMS: atom_id res chain seq x y z
N MET A 1 22.16 42.22 32.58
CA MET A 1 21.51 40.91 32.48
C MET A 1 21.32 40.37 33.89
N THR A 2 20.09 40.07 34.30
CA THR A 2 19.81 39.46 35.61
C THR A 2 19.99 37.94 35.52
N ALA A 3 20.29 37.30 36.65
CA ALA A 3 20.42 35.85 36.70
C ALA A 3 19.13 35.12 36.23
N GLY A 4 17.95 35.69 36.49
CA GLY A 4 16.66 35.14 36.04
C GLY A 4 16.50 35.12 34.51
N ASN A 5 16.95 36.17 33.82
CA ASN A 5 16.89 36.22 32.36
C ASN A 5 17.86 35.23 31.71
N ALA A 6 19.06 35.06 32.28
CA ALA A 6 20.02 34.07 31.81
C ALA A 6 19.49 32.63 31.97
N GLY A 7 18.86 32.32 33.11
CA GLY A 7 18.22 31.03 33.33
C GLY A 7 17.09 30.75 32.32
N LEU A 8 16.23 31.74 32.07
CA LEU A 8 15.17 31.63 31.07
C LEU A 8 15.72 31.35 29.66
N MET A 9 16.77 32.08 29.24
CA MET A 9 17.38 31.88 27.92
C MET A 9 17.94 30.47 27.74
N VAL A 10 18.60 29.92 28.77
CA VAL A 10 19.10 28.54 28.75
C VAL A 10 17.96 27.53 28.68
N THR A 11 16.90 27.73 29.47
CA THR A 11 15.71 26.86 29.41
C THR A 11 15.04 26.90 28.04
N CYS A 12 14.85 28.09 27.45
CA CYS A 12 14.31 28.23 26.11
C CYS A 12 15.17 27.54 25.05
N ALA A 13 16.50 27.70 25.13
CA ALA A 13 17.42 27.04 24.20
C ALA A 13 17.29 25.51 24.27
N ILE A 14 17.28 24.94 25.47
CA ILE A 14 17.13 23.50 25.68
C ILE A 14 15.78 23.00 25.14
N GLN A 15 14.69 23.71 25.43
CA GLN A 15 13.35 23.34 24.95
C GLN A 15 13.28 23.33 23.43
N ILE A 16 13.80 24.36 22.77
CA ILE A 16 13.84 24.44 21.30
C ILE A 16 14.64 23.27 20.72
N THR A 17 15.80 22.97 21.28
CA THR A 17 16.62 21.83 20.82
C THR A 17 15.87 20.49 20.97
N GLN A 18 15.19 20.27 22.09
CA GLN A 18 14.40 19.04 22.30
C GLN A 18 13.24 18.94 21.31
N SER A 19 12.51 20.04 21.08
CA SER A 19 11.42 20.07 20.11
C SER A 19 11.90 19.76 18.70
N LEU A 20 13.06 20.30 18.29
CA LEU A 20 13.65 20.01 16.98
C LEU A 20 14.06 18.54 16.83
N GLN A 21 14.65 17.95 17.88
CA GLN A 21 15.00 16.52 17.88
C GLN A 21 13.77 15.63 17.71
N MET A 22 12.67 15.96 18.39
CA MET A 22 11.40 15.24 18.25
C MET A 22 10.75 15.45 16.88
N LEU A 23 10.85 16.67 16.33
CA LEU A 23 10.30 16.97 15.01
C LEU A 23 10.94 16.12 13.92
N VAL A 24 12.27 16.00 13.93
CA VAL A 24 12.99 15.16 12.95
C VAL A 24 12.56 13.69 13.07
N ARG A 25 12.38 13.18 14.29
CA ARG A 25 11.89 11.82 14.52
C ARG A 25 10.50 11.62 13.91
N GLN A 26 9.56 12.53 14.19
CA GLN A 26 8.20 12.44 13.66
C GLN A 26 8.16 12.57 12.13
N ALA A 27 9.00 13.41 11.54
CA ALA A 27 9.10 13.52 10.07
C ALA A 27 9.46 12.17 9.43
N ASN A 28 10.48 11.49 9.97
CA ASN A 28 10.90 10.18 9.46
C ASN A 28 9.81 9.10 9.64
N GLU A 29 9.06 9.15 10.75
CA GLU A 29 7.92 8.25 10.98
C GLU A 29 6.83 8.44 9.92
N ILE A 30 6.50 9.70 9.58
CA ILE A 30 5.52 10.02 8.54
C ILE A 30 6.00 9.51 7.17
N GLU A 31 7.25 9.76 6.81
CA GLU A 31 7.84 9.27 5.54
C GLU A 31 7.80 7.74 5.41
N THR A 32 7.98 7.04 6.53
CA THR A 32 7.89 5.57 6.52
C THR A 32 6.43 5.11 6.41
N ASN A 33 5.52 5.78 7.13
CA ASN A 33 4.11 5.40 7.17
C ASN A 33 3.39 5.66 5.85
N ILE A 34 3.76 6.71 5.11
CA ILE A 34 3.11 7.03 3.82
C ILE A 34 3.36 5.96 2.75
N ILE A 35 4.51 5.27 2.77
CA ILE A 35 4.79 4.15 1.86
C ILE A 35 3.72 3.05 1.98
N GLY A 36 3.21 2.81 3.18
CA GLY A 36 2.12 1.86 3.40
C GLY A 36 0.83 2.30 2.69
N VAL A 37 0.53 3.60 2.74
CA VAL A 37 -0.63 4.18 2.05
C VAL A 37 -0.45 4.12 0.53
N GLU A 38 0.74 4.40 0.01
CA GLU A 38 1.05 4.28 -1.42
C GLU A 38 0.80 2.87 -1.95
N ARG A 39 1.25 1.84 -1.21
CA ARG A 39 1.00 0.43 -1.58
C ARG A 39 -0.49 0.08 -1.56
N ILE A 40 -1.24 0.56 -0.57
CA ILE A 40 -2.68 0.34 -0.51
C ILE A 40 -3.35 1.00 -1.72
N ASN A 41 -2.93 2.21 -2.08
CA ASN A 41 -3.45 2.91 -3.25
C ASN A 41 -3.11 2.17 -4.55
N GLU A 42 -1.87 1.69 -4.68
CA GLU A 42 -1.44 0.86 -5.80
C GLU A 42 -2.38 -0.35 -5.95
N TYR A 43 -2.60 -1.13 -4.88
CA TYR A 43 -3.52 -2.27 -4.87
C TYR A 43 -4.97 -1.92 -5.17
N ALA A 44 -5.44 -0.75 -4.73
CA ALA A 44 -6.80 -0.29 -5.00
C ALA A 44 -7.03 0.10 -6.47
N GLU A 45 -5.97 0.48 -7.18
CA GLU A 45 -6.01 0.90 -8.58
C GLU A 45 -5.67 -0.23 -9.57
N LEU A 46 -5.27 -1.42 -9.11
CA LEU A 46 -5.02 -2.54 -10.01
C LEU A 46 -6.28 -2.88 -10.82
N PRO A 47 -6.12 -3.21 -12.11
CA PRO A 47 -7.23 -3.70 -12.91
C PRO A 47 -7.80 -4.96 -12.26
N PRO A 48 -9.09 -4.98 -11.88
CA PRO A 48 -9.69 -6.16 -11.29
C PRO A 48 -9.73 -7.27 -12.32
N GLU A 49 -9.53 -8.51 -11.86
CA GLU A 49 -9.76 -9.69 -12.68
C GLU A 49 -11.22 -9.79 -13.14
N ALA A 50 -11.49 -10.75 -14.02
CA ALA A 50 -12.86 -11.00 -14.47
C ALA A 50 -13.82 -11.17 -13.27
N PRO A 51 -15.06 -10.68 -13.36
CA PRO A 51 -16.02 -10.78 -12.28
C PRO A 51 -16.17 -12.22 -11.78
N TRP A 52 -16.25 -12.38 -10.46
CA TRP A 52 -16.43 -13.68 -9.81
C TRP A 52 -17.64 -14.46 -10.35
N GLU A 53 -18.73 -13.74 -10.62
CA GLU A 53 -19.93 -14.28 -11.22
C GLU A 53 -20.24 -13.55 -12.53
N SER A 54 -20.33 -14.31 -13.62
CA SER A 54 -20.84 -13.81 -14.88
C SER A 54 -22.36 -13.93 -14.88
N GLN A 55 -23.09 -12.81 -14.78
CA GLN A 55 -24.55 -12.81 -14.96
C GLN A 55 -24.96 -13.28 -16.36
N GLU A 56 -24.08 -13.13 -17.36
CA GLU A 56 -24.36 -13.52 -18.75
C GLU A 56 -24.09 -15.00 -19.03
N LYS A 57 -23.23 -15.68 -18.26
CA LYS A 57 -22.79 -17.06 -18.51
C LYS A 57 -22.76 -17.90 -17.25
N GLN A 58 -23.86 -17.93 -16.51
CA GLN A 58 -24.01 -18.91 -15.44
C GLN A 58 -24.23 -20.30 -16.04
N PRO A 59 -23.45 -21.31 -15.63
CA PRO A 59 -23.72 -22.68 -16.06
C PRO A 59 -25.05 -23.15 -15.47
N PRO A 60 -25.81 -24.00 -16.18
CA PRO A 60 -27.07 -24.55 -15.68
C PRO A 60 -26.83 -25.44 -14.44
N PRO A 61 -27.86 -25.70 -13.60
CA PRO A 61 -27.70 -26.49 -12.37
C PRO A 61 -27.14 -27.89 -12.58
N ASP A 62 -27.39 -28.46 -13.77
CA ASP A 62 -26.95 -29.81 -14.15
C ASP A 62 -25.54 -29.83 -14.78
N TRP A 63 -24.84 -28.69 -14.76
CA TRP A 63 -23.46 -28.58 -15.23
C TRP A 63 -22.47 -28.97 -14.12
N PRO A 64 -21.37 -29.67 -14.47
CA PRO A 64 -21.10 -30.31 -15.75
C PRO A 64 -21.75 -31.71 -15.82
N THR A 65 -22.51 -31.99 -16.88
CA THR A 65 -23.23 -33.27 -17.01
C THR A 65 -22.31 -34.45 -17.35
N LYS A 66 -21.25 -34.21 -18.13
CA LYS A 66 -20.24 -35.22 -18.52
C LYS A 66 -18.82 -34.88 -18.08
N GLY A 67 -18.51 -33.60 -17.88
CA GLY A 67 -17.18 -33.14 -17.46
C GLY A 67 -16.07 -33.33 -18.51
N GLU A 68 -16.41 -33.50 -19.79
CA GLU A 68 -15.43 -33.62 -20.86
C GLU A 68 -14.79 -32.25 -21.17
N ILE A 69 -13.46 -32.21 -21.28
CA ILE A 69 -12.68 -31.01 -21.61
C ILE A 69 -12.05 -31.22 -22.98
N LEU A 70 -12.28 -30.27 -23.90
CA LEU A 70 -11.69 -30.27 -25.24
C LEU A 70 -10.84 -29.00 -25.41
N TYR A 71 -9.59 -29.19 -25.83
CA TYR A 71 -8.72 -28.10 -26.25
C TYR A 71 -8.74 -28.03 -27.77
N VAL A 72 -9.02 -26.84 -28.32
CA VAL A 72 -9.03 -26.58 -29.77
C VAL A 72 -8.13 -25.38 -30.01
N ASP A 73 -7.01 -25.60 -30.70
CA ASP A 73 -6.02 -24.57 -31.04
C ASP A 73 -5.63 -23.67 -29.85
N TYR A 74 -5.47 -24.27 -28.68
CA TYR A 74 -5.18 -23.56 -27.45
C TYR A 74 -3.69 -23.22 -27.33
N GLU A 75 -3.37 -21.93 -27.29
CA GLU A 75 -2.03 -21.42 -27.01
C GLU A 75 -2.09 -20.45 -25.83
N THR A 76 -1.09 -20.50 -24.96
CA THR A 76 -0.93 -19.56 -23.85
C THR A 76 0.55 -19.22 -23.69
N THR A 77 0.83 -18.00 -23.25
CA THR A 77 2.18 -17.56 -22.91
C THR A 77 2.20 -17.12 -21.46
N PHE A 78 3.34 -17.33 -20.79
CA PHE A 78 3.62 -16.63 -19.55
C PHE A 78 3.80 -15.15 -19.85
N GLU A 79 3.30 -14.30 -18.96
CA GLU A 79 3.46 -12.87 -19.10
C GLU A 79 4.90 -12.49 -18.70
N ASN A 80 5.69 -12.00 -19.67
CA ASN A 80 7.12 -11.71 -19.51
C ASN A 80 7.44 -10.53 -18.55
N ASN A 81 6.41 -9.92 -17.96
CA ASN A 81 6.53 -8.86 -16.95
C ASN A 81 6.91 -9.42 -15.56
N LEU A 82 6.63 -10.69 -15.29
CA LEU A 82 6.92 -11.35 -14.02
C LEU A 82 8.42 -11.67 -13.91
N SER A 83 9.20 -10.63 -13.60
CA SER A 83 10.62 -10.76 -13.26
C SER A 83 10.73 -11.54 -11.96
N CYS A 84 11.47 -12.66 -11.97
CA CYS A 84 11.78 -13.45 -10.78
C CYS A 84 12.56 -12.64 -9.73
#